data_AF-A0A7U9X184-F1
#
_entry.id   AF-A0A7U9X184-F1
#
_cell.length_a   1.000
_cell.length_b   1.000
_cell.length_c   1.000
_cell.angle_alpha   90.00
_cell.angle_beta   90.00
_cell.angle_gamma   90.00
#
_symmetry.space_group_name_H-M   'P 1'
#
loop_
_entity.id
_entity.type
_entity.pdbx_description
1 polymer ?
#
loop_
_entity_poly.entity_id
_entity_poly.type
_entity_poly.pdbx_seq_one_letter_code
_entity_poly.pdbx_strand_id
1 'polypeptide(L)' 'MFICADHKDRIRRIAERYDLSEKKAADKIKRIDRERKYYYESHTGLDWGSPLSHQILMNASRLGLEGTADVLEMIYRAG' A
#
# COMPACT_ATOMS: atom_id res chain seq x y z
N MET A 1 -4.68 -6.06 7.70
CA MET A 1 -3.58 -6.28 6.74
C MET A 1 -3.18 -4.95 6.13
N PHE A 2 -1.89 -4.73 5.86
CA PHE A 2 -1.36 -3.55 5.17
C PHE A 2 -0.50 -3.95 3.98
N ILE A 3 -0.81 -3.37 2.82
CA ILE A 3 -0.07 -3.61 1.58
C ILE A 3 0.79 -2.38 1.29
N CYS A 4 2.10 -2.57 1.31
CA CYS A 4 3.08 -1.57 0.92
C CYS A 4 3.75 -1.95 -0.41
N ALA A 5 4.52 -1.02 -0.96
CA ALA A 5 5.31 -1.21 -2.17
C ALA A 5 6.43 -0.18 -2.20
N ASP A 6 7.49 -0.47 -2.95
CA ASP A 6 8.63 0.43 -3.09
C ASP A 6 8.20 1.72 -3.79
N HIS A 7 8.73 2.85 -3.31
CA HIS A 7 8.23 4.17 -3.71
C HIS A 7 8.30 4.40 -5.23
N LYS A 8 9.37 3.94 -5.89
CA LYS A 8 9.56 4.05 -7.34
C LYS A 8 8.50 3.26 -8.12
N ASP A 9 8.18 2.04 -7.69
CA ASP A 9 7.16 1.23 -8.34
C ASP A 9 5.76 1.83 -8.16
N ARG A 10 5.49 2.43 -7.00
CA ARG A 10 4.25 3.17 -6.76
C ARG A 10 4.13 4.36 -7.71
N ILE A 11 5.20 5.15 -7.85
CA ILE A 11 5.24 6.29 -8.79
C ILE A 11 4.96 5.82 -10.21
N ARG A 12 5.69 4.82 -10.71
CA ARG A 12 5.52 4.28 -12.06
C ARG A 12 4.08 3.82 -12.31
N ARG A 13 3.52 2.99 -11.43
CA ARG A 13 2.13 2.50 -11.55
C ARG A 13 1.09 3.62 -11.55
N ILE A 14 1.28 4.65 -10.73
CA ILE A 14 0.33 5.78 -10.65
C ILE A 14 0.50 6.71 -11.85
N ALA A 15 1.72 6.94 -12.32
CA ALA A 15 2.01 7.69 -13.53
C ALA A 15 1.33 7.04 -14.74
N GLU A 16 1.54 5.73 -14.95
CA GLU A 16 0.94 4.97 -16.05
C GLU A 16 -0.60 4.93 -15.96
N ARG A 17 -1.16 4.65 -14.77
CA ARG A 17 -2.61 4.50 -14.60
C ARG A 17 -3.39 5.79 -14.84
N TYR A 18 -2.81 6.94 -14.50
CA TYR A 18 -3.52 8.22 -14.53
C TYR A 18 -2.97 9.19 -15.58
N ASP A 19 -2.06 8.73 -16.45
CA ASP A 19 -1.36 9.55 -17.44
C ASP A 19 -0.75 10.82 -16.82
N LEU A 20 0.07 10.61 -15.79
CA LEU A 20 0.71 11.68 -15.03
C LEU A 20 2.22 11.64 -15.21
N SER A 21 2.86 12.80 -15.13
CA SER A 21 4.31 12.84 -14.92
C SER A 21 4.69 12.21 -13.57
N GLU A 22 5.89 11.66 -13.45
CA GLU A 22 6.39 11.07 -12.20
C GLU A 22 6.25 12.01 -11.01
N LYS A 23 6.52 13.31 -11.22
CA LYS A 23 6.36 14.35 -10.18
C LYS A 23 4.90 14.45 -9.72
N LYS A 24 3.95 14.56 -10.65
CA LYS A 24 2.51 14.62 -10.33
C LYS A 24 2.03 13.33 -9.65
N ALA A 25 2.54 12.17 -10.07
CA ALA A 25 2.26 10.89 -9.45
C ALA A 25 2.79 10.83 -8.00
N ALA A 26 4.02 11.27 -7.76
CA ALA A 26 4.62 11.34 -6.42
C ALA A 26 3.83 12.28 -5.49
N ASP A 27 3.45 13.47 -5.98
CA ASP A 27 2.64 14.42 -5.22
C ASP A 27 1.26 13.85 -4.88
N LYS A 28 0.62 13.16 -5.83
CA LYS A 28 -0.65 12.46 -5.62
C LYS A 28 -0.51 11.37 -4.55
N ILE A 29 0.54 10.54 -4.62
CA ILE A 29 0.83 9.51 -3.63
C ILE A 29 0.99 10.13 -2.24
N LYS A 30 1.82 11.16 -2.11
CA LYS A 30 2.07 11.86 -0.85
C LYS A 30 0.80 12.42 -0.23
N ARG A 31 -0.08 13.02 -1.04
CA ARG A 31 -1.38 13.55 -0.58
C ARG A 31 -2.28 12.43 -0.08
N ILE A 32 -2.47 11.38 -0.87
CA ILE A 32 -3.36 10.26 -0.53
C ILE A 32 -2.85 9.50 0.71
N ASP A 33 -1.54 9.28 0.83
CA ASP A 33 -0.95 8.62 2.00
C ASP A 33 -1.17 9.45 3.27
N ARG A 34 -1.06 10.79 3.19
CA ARG A 34 -1.35 11.69 4.31
C ARG A 34 -2.82 11.62 4.73
N GLU A 35 -3.74 11.64 3.76
CA GLU A 35 -5.18 11.54 4.03
C GLU A 35 -5.55 10.20 4.69
N ARG A 36 -4.99 9.09 4.18
CA ARG A 36 -5.18 7.75 4.75
C ARG A 36 -4.60 7.63 6.15
N LYS A 37 -3.39 8.16 6.37
CA LYS A 37 -2.76 8.20 7.69
C LYS A 37 -3.64 8.91 8.69
N TYR A 38 -4.07 10.14 8.36
CA TYR A 38 -4.91 10.93 9.24
C TYR A 38 -6.23 10.22 9.57
N TYR A 39 -6.92 9.68 8.56
CA TYR A 39 -8.17 8.95 8.76
C TYR A 39 -7.97 7.73 9.66
N TYR A 40 -6.97 6.89 9.37
CA TYR A 40 -6.72 5.67 10.13
C TYR A 40 -6.34 5.97 11.60
N GLU A 41 -5.38 6.87 11.82
CA GLU A 41 -4.89 7.21 13.16
C GLU A 41 -5.99 7.87 14.01
N SER A 42 -6.79 8.75 13.43
CA SER A 42 -7.89 9.42 14.16
C SER A 42 -9.01 8.45 14.57
N HIS A 43 -9.25 7.39 13.80
CA HIS A 43 -10.35 6.46 14.08
C HIS A 43 -9.92 5.25 14.90
N THR A 44 -8.64 4.86 14.86
CA THR A 44 -8.15 3.65 15.53
C THR A 44 -7.22 3.93 16.69
N GLY A 45 -6.60 5.11 16.74
CA GLY A 45 -5.51 5.43 17.67
C GLY A 45 -4.20 4.67 17.38
N LEU A 46 -4.13 3.90 16.29
CA LEU A 46 -2.96 3.09 15.91
C LEU A 46 -2.17 3.78 14.77
N ASP A 47 -0.85 3.59 14.75
CA ASP A 47 0.03 4.12 13.69
C ASP A 47 -0.24 3.44 12.35
N TRP A 48 -0.55 4.22 11.31
CA TRP A 48 -1.01 3.74 10.01
C TRP A 48 -0.04 2.79 9.27
N GLY A 49 1.26 2.94 9.49
CA GLY A 49 2.28 2.14 8.78
C GLY A 49 2.98 1.11 9.65
N SER A 50 2.63 1.00 10.93
CA SER A 50 3.36 0.16 11.87
C SER A 50 3.03 -1.33 11.67
N PRO A 51 4.03 -2.23 11.68
CA PRO A 51 3.78 -3.67 11.67
C PRO A 51 3.02 -4.14 12.92
N LEU A 52 3.01 -3.34 14.00
CA LEU A 52 2.25 -3.66 15.22
C LEU A 52 0.77 -3.29 15.11
N SER A 53 0.39 -2.43 14.16
CA SER A 53 -0.99 -2.00 13.96
C SER A 53 -1.82 -2.99 13.14
N HIS A 54 -1.17 -4.03 12.58
CA HIS A 54 -1.78 -4.93 11.61
C HIS A 54 -1.31 -6.37 11.82
N GLN A 55 -2.21 -7.34 11.63
CA GLN A 55 -1.86 -8.76 11.73
C GLN A 55 -0.90 -9.22 10.61
N ILE A 56 -0.93 -8.54 9.46
CA ILE A 56 -0.13 -8.89 8.27
C ILE A 56 0.32 -7.60 7.59
N LEU A 57 1.62 -7.52 7.26
CA LEU A 57 2.22 -6.49 6.41
C LEU A 57 2.87 -7.16 5.20
N MET A 58 2.57 -6.68 4.00
CA MET A 58 2.98 -7.32 2.75
C MET A 58 3.53 -6.29 1.75
N ASN A 59 4.72 -6.55 1.17
CA ASN A 59 5.31 -5.69 0.15
C ASN A 59 5.05 -6.24 -1.26
N ALA A 60 4.15 -5.59 -1.99
CA ALA A 60 3.74 -5.97 -3.35
C ALA A 60 4.79 -5.67 -4.44
N SER A 61 5.83 -4.88 -4.15
CA SER A 61 6.98 -4.75 -5.06
C SER A 61 7.87 -5.99 -5.01
N ARG A 62 7.99 -6.62 -3.84
CA ARG A 62 8.81 -7.82 -3.66
C ARG A 62 8.12 -9.09 -4.13
N LEU A 63 6.81 -9.22 -3.85
CA LEU A 63 6.04 -10.42 -4.20
C LEU A 63 5.53 -10.40 -5.66
N GLY A 64 5.45 -9.22 -6.28
CA GLY A 64 4.71 -9.07 -7.53
C GLY A 64 3.19 -9.19 -7.33
N LEU A 65 2.43 -9.03 -8.41
CA LEU A 65 0.96 -9.09 -8.36
C LEU A 65 0.47 -10.51 -8.07
N GLU A 66 0.95 -11.49 -8.84
CA GLU A 66 0.60 -12.91 -8.68
C GLU A 66 0.99 -13.42 -7.29
N GLY A 67 2.24 -13.22 -6.87
CA GLY A 67 2.67 -13.67 -5.54
C GLY A 67 1.93 -12.98 -4.39
N THR A 68 1.47 -11.73 -4.58
CA THR A 68 0.57 -11.08 -3.61
C THR A 68 -0.77 -11.79 -3.57
N ALA A 69 -1.37 -12.11 -4.72
CA ALA A 69 -2.66 -12.81 -4.80
C ALA A 69 -2.57 -14.23 -4.22
N ASP A 70 -1.50 -14.98 -4.52
CA ASP A 70 -1.28 -16.33 -4.00
C ASP A 70 -1.23 -16.35 -2.47
N VAL A 71 -0.51 -15.41 -1.84
CA VAL A 71 -0.45 -15.32 -0.38
C VAL A 71 -1.82 -14.99 0.21
N LEU A 72 -2.59 -14.11 -0.43
CA LEU A 72 -3.95 -13.78 0.01
C LEU A 72 -4.88 -15.00 -0.08
N GLU A 73 -4.80 -15.75 -1.17
CA GLU A 73 -5.58 -16.97 -1.36
C GLU A 73 -5.22 -18.03 -0.31
N MET A 74 -3.92 -18.23 -0.05
CA MET A 74 -3.44 -19.17 0.96
C MET A 74 -3.99 -18.83 2.34
N ILE A 75 -3.95 -17.55 2.74
CA ILE A 75 -4.49 -17.10 4.03
C ILE A 75 -6.00 -17.35 4.10
N TYR A 76 -6.73 -17.07 3.01
CA TYR A 76 -8.17 -17.25 2.95
C TYR A 76 -8.57 -18.73 3.09
N ARG A 77 -7.84 -19.64 2.46
CA ARG A 77 -8.11 -21.10 2.52
C ARG A 77 -7.68 -21.77 3.82
N ALA A 78 -6.79 -21.13 4.58
CA ALA A 78 -6.27 -21.68 5.84
C ALA A 78 -7.24 -21.49 7.03
N GLY A 79 -8.28 -20.67 6.87
CA GLY A 79 -9.39 -20.52 7.82
C GLY A 79 -10.61 -21.32 7.40
#